data_AF-A0A4V2S365-F1
#
_entry.id   AF-A0A4V2S365-F1
#
_cell.length_a   1.000
_cell.length_b   1.000
_cell.length_c   1.000
_cell.angle_alpha   90.00
_cell.angle_beta   90.00
_cell.angle_gamma   90.00
#
_symmetry.space_group_name_H-M   'P 1'
#
loop_
_entity.id
_entity.type
_entity.pdbx_description
1 polymer ?
#
loop_
_entity_poly.entity_id
_entity_poly.type
_entity_poly.pdbx_seq_one_letter_code
_entity_poly.pdbx_strand_id
1 'polypeptide(L)'
;MKTKLVALFAFAIVGPAGAENVAQPEMSKEQQEMAAAFERMGEVRAEHRQLAYFVGDWKTKTTVWMDPKAPPQESRGTSHGEATFGGRYIETKFDGDMMGQPFSGRGVMGYDNLGGKFFSTWYDSMSTGFFLAYGSYDKASNSYT
;
A
#
# COMPACT_ATOMS: atom_id res chain seq x y z
N MET A 1 17.45 24.34 19.93
CA MET A 1 16.26 23.60 19.46
C MET A 1 16.21 22.27 20.18
N LYS A 2 15.28 22.09 21.13
CA LYS A 2 15.14 20.87 21.93
C LYS A 2 13.98 20.05 21.39
N THR A 3 14.30 18.90 20.83
CA THR A 3 13.38 17.89 20.27
C THR A 3 12.50 17.35 21.40
N LYS A 4 11.17 17.42 21.23
CA LYS A 4 10.22 16.78 22.16
C LYS A 4 10.17 15.29 21.81
N LEU A 5 10.63 14.46 22.75
CA LEU A 5 10.51 13.01 22.73
C LEU A 5 9.04 12.65 23.02
N VAL A 6 8.39 11.93 22.12
CA VAL A 6 7.04 11.38 22.34
C VAL A 6 7.20 10.19 23.30
N ALA A 7 6.57 10.28 24.47
CA ALA A 7 6.61 9.25 25.48
C ALA A 7 5.74 8.04 25.08
N LEU A 8 6.36 6.86 25.13
CA LEU A 8 5.72 5.55 25.03
C LEU A 8 4.83 5.33 26.27
N PHE A 9 3.53 5.12 26.10
CA PHE A 9 2.65 4.72 27.21
C PHE A 9 2.87 3.23 27.53
N ALA A 10 3.61 2.95 28.60
CA ALA A 10 3.65 1.64 29.23
C ALA A 10 2.37 1.43 30.06
N PHE A 11 1.60 0.39 29.74
CA PHE A 11 0.50 -0.08 30.58
C PHE A 11 1.09 -0.76 31.83
N ALA A 12 1.02 -0.10 32.98
CA ALA A 12 1.29 -0.74 34.27
C ALA A 12 0.01 -1.41 34.76
N ILE A 13 0.01 -2.75 34.84
CA ILE A 13 -1.02 -3.51 35.56
C ILE A 13 -0.67 -3.44 37.05
N VAL A 14 -1.50 -2.74 37.82
CA VAL A 14 -1.48 -2.81 39.29
C VAL A 14 -2.92 -3.01 39.77
N GLY A 15 -3.15 -4.13 40.45
CA GLY A 15 -4.13 -4.23 41.54
C GLY A 15 -3.39 -4.73 42.80
N PRO A 16 -4.02 -4.81 44.00
CA PRO A 16 -5.44 -4.63 44.32
C PRO A 16 -5.69 -3.66 45.51
N ALA A 17 -6.95 -3.55 45.93
CA ALA A 17 -7.46 -2.93 47.17
C ALA A 17 -7.60 -1.40 47.20
N GLY A 18 -8.79 -0.93 46.80
CA GLY A 18 -9.22 0.46 46.84
C GLY A 18 -10.01 0.82 45.60
N ALA A 19 -11.07 0.07 45.30
CA ALA A 19 -11.93 0.36 44.15
C ALA A 19 -12.83 1.57 44.48
N GLU A 20 -12.23 2.76 44.55
CA GLU A 20 -12.94 3.91 43.99
C GLU A 20 -13.21 3.55 42.54
N ASN A 21 -14.49 3.50 42.20
CA ASN A 21 -14.96 3.32 40.85
C ASN A 21 -14.57 4.59 40.09
N VAL A 22 -13.27 4.72 39.77
CA VAL A 22 -12.76 5.76 38.88
C VAL A 22 -13.35 5.38 37.54
N ALA A 23 -14.55 5.92 37.28
CA ALA A 23 -15.17 5.86 35.98
C ALA A 23 -14.08 6.24 34.98
N GLN A 24 -13.76 5.31 34.07
CA GLN A 24 -12.83 5.62 33.00
C GLN A 24 -13.34 6.93 32.37
N PRO A 25 -12.51 7.97 32.26
CA PRO A 25 -12.98 9.24 31.75
C PRO A 25 -13.61 8.99 30.38
N GLU A 26 -14.89 9.34 30.25
CA GLU A 26 -15.59 9.23 28.97
C GLU A 26 -14.74 9.93 27.92
N MET A 27 -14.44 9.21 26.84
CA MET A 27 -13.68 9.78 25.74
C MET A 27 -14.37 11.04 25.26
N SER A 28 -13.61 12.14 25.15
CA SER A 28 -14.11 13.37 24.55
C SER A 28 -14.64 13.09 23.14
N LYS A 29 -15.54 13.94 22.63
CA LYS A 29 -16.07 13.79 21.27
C LYS A 29 -14.93 13.69 20.22
N GLU A 30 -13.88 14.48 20.39
CA GLU A 30 -12.70 14.45 19.51
C GLU A 30 -11.95 13.09 19.60
N GLN A 31 -11.82 12.54 20.81
CA GLN A 31 -11.22 11.22 20.99
C GLN A 31 -12.06 10.11 20.35
N GLN A 32 -13.39 10.21 20.43
CA GLN A 32 -14.31 9.28 19.78
C GLN A 32 -14.20 9.35 18.25
N GLU A 33 -14.14 10.56 17.69
CA GLU A 33 -13.98 10.77 16.23
C GLU A 33 -12.64 10.22 15.73
N MET A 34 -11.56 10.41 16.49
CA MET A 34 -10.24 9.86 16.18
C MET A 34 -10.24 8.32 16.24
N ALA A 35 -10.88 7.71 17.23
CA ALA A 35 -11.00 6.26 17.33
C ALA A 35 -11.79 5.69 16.13
N ALA A 36 -12.92 6.30 15.78
CA ALA A 36 -13.71 5.89 14.61
C ALA A 36 -12.95 6.09 13.29
N ALA A 37 -12.10 7.13 13.18
CA ALA A 37 -11.22 7.29 12.02
C ALA A 37 -10.15 6.19 11.95
N PHE A 38 -9.56 5.81 13.09
CA PHE A 38 -8.57 4.74 13.17
C PHE A 38 -9.14 3.37 12.77
N GLU A 39 -10.35 3.06 13.25
CA GLU A 39 -11.06 1.85 12.84
C GLU A 39 -11.32 1.83 11.33
N ARG A 40 -11.79 2.95 10.76
CA ARG A 40 -12.01 3.07 9.30
C ARG A 40 -10.73 2.94 8.49
N MET A 41 -9.59 3.43 8.99
CA MET A 41 -8.29 3.28 8.31
C MET A 41 -7.89 1.81 8.23
N GLY A 42 -8.07 1.05 9.31
CA GLY A 42 -7.63 -0.35 9.40
C GLY A 42 -8.53 -1.38 8.71
N GLU A 43 -9.73 -0.99 8.27
CA GLU A 43 -10.75 -1.90 7.73
C GLU A 43 -10.36 -2.49 6.35
N VAL A 44 -10.38 -3.82 6.22
CA VAL A 44 -10.17 -4.49 4.92
C VAL A 44 -11.50 -4.58 4.17
N ARG A 45 -11.65 -3.72 3.16
CA ARG A 45 -12.86 -3.61 2.32
C ARG A 45 -12.78 -4.42 1.02
N ALA A 46 -13.82 -4.32 0.19
CA ALA A 46 -13.91 -5.05 -1.08
C ALA A 46 -12.81 -4.62 -2.05
N GLU A 47 -12.43 -3.35 -2.03
CA GLU A 47 -11.39 -2.73 -2.83
C GLU A 47 -10.02 -3.38 -2.56
N HIS A 48 -9.71 -3.62 -1.28
CA HIS A 48 -8.49 -4.35 -0.89
C HIS A 48 -8.50 -5.79 -1.42
N ARG A 49 -9.62 -6.49 -1.23
CA ARG A 49 -9.79 -7.87 -1.70
C ARG A 49 -9.67 -7.99 -3.22
N GLN A 50 -10.11 -6.98 -3.95
CA GLN A 50 -10.00 -6.95 -5.41
C GLN A 50 -8.54 -7.01 -5.90
N LEU A 51 -7.60 -6.43 -5.14
CA LEU A 51 -6.18 -6.47 -5.50
C LEU A 51 -5.56 -7.87 -5.41
N ALA A 52 -6.23 -8.84 -4.76
CA ALA A 52 -5.75 -10.23 -4.70
C ALA A 52 -5.54 -10.85 -6.09
N TYR A 53 -6.16 -10.29 -7.14
CA TYR A 53 -5.89 -10.66 -8.53
C TYR A 53 -4.39 -10.62 -8.90
N PHE A 54 -3.61 -9.73 -8.29
CA PHE A 54 -2.20 -9.56 -8.62
C PHE A 54 -1.25 -10.50 -7.87
N VAL A 55 -1.78 -11.32 -6.95
CA VAL A 55 -0.98 -12.30 -6.21
C VAL A 55 -0.62 -13.48 -7.10
N GLY A 56 0.64 -13.89 -7.05
CA GLY A 56 1.16 -15.05 -7.77
C GLY A 56 2.37 -14.72 -8.63
N ASP A 57 2.79 -15.73 -9.40
CA ASP A 57 3.92 -15.65 -10.32
C ASP A 57 3.44 -15.38 -11.75
N TRP A 58 4.03 -14.35 -12.36
CA TRP A 58 3.67 -13.84 -13.67
C TRP A 58 4.87 -13.86 -14.59
N LYS A 59 4.65 -14.26 -15.85
CA LYS A 59 5.59 -13.98 -16.94
C LYS A 59 5.20 -12.66 -17.58
N THR A 60 6.16 -11.77 -17.75
CA THR A 60 5.92 -10.45 -18.31
C THR A 60 6.53 -10.34 -19.70
N LYS A 61 5.84 -9.60 -20.57
CA LYS A 61 6.34 -9.16 -21.87
C LYS A 61 6.05 -7.67 -21.95
N THR A 62 7.12 -6.86 -21.97
CA THR A 62 7.01 -5.41 -22.08
C THR A 62 7.36 -5.00 -23.49
N THR A 63 6.61 -4.06 -24.06
CA THR A 63 6.85 -3.53 -25.40
C THR A 63 6.97 -2.02 -25.27
N VAL A 64 8.12 -1.46 -25.66
CA VAL A 64 8.45 -0.05 -25.48
C VAL A 64 8.68 0.59 -26.85
N TRP A 65 8.02 1.72 -27.10
CA TRP A 65 8.24 2.56 -28.27
C TRP A 65 8.99 3.81 -27.83
N MET A 66 10.26 3.92 -28.21
CA MET A 66 11.06 5.13 -27.97
C MET A 66 10.78 6.22 -29.02
N ASP A 67 10.44 5.80 -30.24
CA ASP A 67 9.95 6.65 -31.32
C ASP A 67 8.68 5.98 -31.86
N PRO A 68 7.54 6.69 -31.95
CA PRO A 68 6.30 6.14 -32.49
C PRO A 68 6.41 5.66 -33.96
N LYS A 69 7.46 6.05 -34.68
CA LYS A 69 7.75 5.64 -36.06
C LYS A 69 8.73 4.48 -36.17
N ALA A 70 9.42 4.11 -35.09
CA ALA A 70 10.38 3.01 -35.08
C ALA A 70 9.71 1.70 -34.59
N PRO A 71 10.28 0.53 -34.94
CA PRO A 71 9.84 -0.73 -34.35
C PRO A 71 9.99 -0.69 -32.81
N PRO A 72 9.05 -1.29 -32.06
CA PRO A 72 9.19 -1.38 -30.62
C PRO A 72 10.34 -2.28 -30.20
N GLN A 73 10.84 -2.02 -29.01
CA GLN A 73 11.70 -2.97 -28.31
C GLN A 73 10.83 -3.83 -27.40
N GLU A 74 11.06 -5.14 -27.45
CA GLU A 74 10.43 -6.09 -26.55
C GLU A 74 11.41 -6.51 -25.47
N SER A 75 10.94 -6.61 -24.23
CA SER A 75 11.67 -7.23 -23.13
C SER A 75 10.82 -8.24 -22.40
N ARG A 76 11.47 -9.16 -21.68
CA ARG A 76 10.81 -10.22 -20.93
C ARG A 76 11.26 -10.20 -19.48
N GLY A 77 10.39 -10.69 -18.62
CA GLY A 77 10.72 -10.83 -17.21
C GLY A 77 9.76 -11.74 -16.48
N THR A 78 9.92 -11.71 -15.18
CA THR A 78 9.05 -12.37 -14.21
C THR A 78 8.62 -11.37 -13.16
N SER A 79 7.40 -11.51 -12.68
CA SER A 79 6.93 -10.78 -11.52
C SER A 79 6.34 -11.73 -10.49
N HIS A 80 6.62 -11.48 -9.22
CA HIS A 80 6.00 -12.16 -8.11
C HIS A 80 5.20 -11.13 -7.30
N GLY A 81 3.91 -11.38 -7.14
CA GLY A 81 3.03 -10.58 -6.29
C GLY A 81 2.63 -11.34 -5.04
N GLU A 82 2.70 -10.68 -3.87
CA GLU A 82 2.28 -11.24 -2.59
C GLU A 82 1.35 -10.29 -1.84
N ALA A 83 0.36 -10.86 -1.14
CA ALA A 83 -0.51 -10.09 -0.27
C ALA A 83 0.15 -9.92 1.11
N THR A 84 0.37 -8.68 1.53
CA THR A 84 1.00 -8.35 2.81
C THR A 84 0.01 -7.72 3.79
N PHE A 85 0.35 -7.77 5.08
CA PHE A 85 -0.46 -7.20 6.18
C PHE A 85 -1.93 -7.65 6.20
N GLY A 86 -2.17 -8.94 5.90
CA GLY A 86 -3.50 -9.53 5.88
C GLY A 86 -4.34 -9.11 4.67
N GLY A 87 -3.69 -8.86 3.52
CA GLY A 87 -4.37 -8.47 2.27
C GLY A 87 -4.68 -6.98 2.16
N ARG A 88 -4.00 -6.13 2.94
CA ARG A 88 -4.13 -4.68 2.85
C ARG A 88 -3.35 -4.12 1.68
N TYR A 89 -2.22 -4.74 1.37
CA TYR A 89 -1.35 -4.34 0.27
C TYR A 89 -0.97 -5.55 -0.58
N ILE A 90 -0.65 -5.28 -1.84
CA ILE A 90 0.07 -6.22 -2.69
C ILE A 90 1.47 -5.68 -2.89
N GLU A 91 2.46 -6.45 -2.48
CA GLU A 91 3.87 -6.18 -2.77
C GLU A 91 4.27 -6.98 -4.01
N THR A 92 4.97 -6.32 -4.92
CA THR A 92 5.40 -6.91 -6.18
C THR A 92 6.91 -6.80 -6.32
N LYS A 93 7.51 -7.88 -6.81
CA LYS A 93 8.91 -7.95 -7.25
C LYS A 93 8.91 -8.23 -8.74
N PHE A 94 9.75 -7.51 -9.47
CA PHE A 94 9.99 -7.73 -10.89
C PHE A 94 11.48 -7.93 -11.12
N ASP A 95 11.80 -8.90 -11.97
CA ASP A 95 13.14 -9.11 -12.50
C ASP A 95 13.04 -9.43 -14.00
N GLY A 96 13.89 -8.82 -14.81
CA GLY A 96 13.90 -9.03 -16.26
C GLY A 96 14.92 -8.17 -16.95
N ASP A 97 14.64 -7.84 -18.21
CA ASP A 97 15.42 -6.88 -18.98
C ASP A 97 14.58 -5.66 -19.38
N MET A 98 15.26 -4.55 -19.62
CA MET A 98 14.69 -3.34 -20.19
C MET A 98 15.74 -2.72 -21.12
N MET A 99 15.38 -2.49 -22.39
CA MET A 99 16.29 -1.92 -23.39
C MET A 99 17.63 -2.68 -23.50
N GLY A 100 17.59 -4.01 -23.32
CA GLY A 100 18.77 -4.87 -23.36
C GLY A 100 19.68 -4.80 -22.12
N GLN A 101 19.26 -4.15 -21.04
CA GLN A 101 19.99 -4.10 -19.76
C GLN A 101 19.21 -4.86 -18.67
N PRO A 102 19.89 -5.48 -17.68
CA PRO A 102 19.22 -6.05 -16.52
C PRO A 102 18.38 -5.01 -15.78
N PHE A 103 17.16 -5.38 -15.43
CA PHE A 103 16.20 -4.53 -14.77
C PHE A 103 15.56 -5.25 -13.58
N SER A 104 15.48 -4.57 -12.45
CA SER A 104 14.75 -5.05 -11.28
C SER A 104 13.89 -3.94 -10.70
N GLY A 105 12.72 -4.30 -10.21
CA GLY A 105 11.77 -3.36 -9.67
C GLY A 105 10.98 -3.91 -8.51
N ARG A 106 10.37 -3.01 -7.76
CA ARG A 106 9.48 -3.29 -6.65
C ARG A 106 8.32 -2.32 -6.69
N GLY A 107 7.15 -2.79 -6.31
CA GLY A 107 5.98 -1.93 -6.16
C GLY A 107 5.05 -2.37 -5.05
N VAL A 108 4.30 -1.41 -4.53
CA VAL A 108 3.25 -1.65 -3.55
C VAL A 108 1.95 -1.11 -4.11
N MET A 109 0.88 -1.90 -4.06
CA MET A 109 -0.48 -1.45 -4.39
C MET A 109 -1.39 -1.58 -3.18
N GLY A 110 -2.34 -0.66 -3.06
CA GLY A 110 -3.32 -0.67 -1.99
C GLY A 110 -4.53 0.19 -2.28
N TYR A 111 -5.41 0.30 -1.29
CA TYR A 111 -6.55 1.20 -1.30
C TYR A 111 -6.53 2.06 -0.04
N ASP A 112 -6.62 3.38 -0.21
CA ASP A 112 -6.73 4.31 0.90
C ASP A 112 -8.20 4.47 1.29
N ASN A 113 -8.57 3.96 2.47
CA ASN A 113 -9.93 4.06 3.01
C ASN A 113 -10.38 5.49 3.29
N LEU A 114 -9.46 6.42 3.55
CA LEU A 114 -9.78 7.82 3.80
C LEU A 114 -9.86 8.60 2.49
N GLY A 115 -8.88 8.41 1.60
CA GLY A 115 -8.83 9.03 0.28
C GLY A 115 -9.84 8.48 -0.72
N GLY A 116 -10.33 7.25 -0.50
CA GLY A 116 -11.26 6.58 -1.41
C GLY A 116 -10.63 6.28 -2.77
N LYS A 117 -9.33 5.97 -2.79
CA LYS A 117 -8.54 5.77 -4.02
C LYS A 117 -7.65 4.56 -3.90
N PHE A 118 -7.48 3.86 -5.03
CA PHE A 118 -6.36 2.95 -5.18
C PHE A 118 -5.07 3.75 -5.28
N PHE A 119 -3.97 3.16 -4.83
CA PHE A 119 -2.66 3.72 -5.04
C PHE A 119 -1.68 2.64 -5.50
N SER A 120 -0.64 3.09 -6.19
CA SER A 120 0.52 2.27 -6.53
C SER A 120 1.79 3.08 -6.34
N THR A 121 2.78 2.48 -5.68
CA THR A 121 4.16 2.96 -5.69
C THR A 121 5.05 2.03 -6.48
N TRP A 122 6.07 2.58 -7.13
CA TRP A 122 7.05 1.81 -7.88
C TRP A 122 8.43 2.42 -7.77
N TYR A 123 9.46 1.59 -7.66
CA TYR A 123 10.87 1.99 -7.71
C TYR A 123 11.70 0.87 -8.33
N ASP A 124 12.77 1.24 -9.01
CA ASP A 124 13.54 0.31 -9.84
C ASP A 124 15.03 0.65 -9.93
N SER A 125 15.78 -0.25 -10.56
CA SER A 125 17.23 -0.14 -10.73
C SER A 125 17.69 0.89 -11.77
N MET A 126 16.78 1.53 -12.51
CA MET A 126 17.12 2.51 -13.55
C MET A 126 16.79 3.95 -13.13
N SER A 127 16.15 4.15 -11.99
CA SER A 127 15.76 5.46 -11.49
C SER A 127 16.16 5.66 -10.04
N THR A 128 16.37 6.92 -9.64
CA THR A 128 16.61 7.31 -8.24
C THR A 128 15.36 7.85 -7.57
N GLY A 129 14.29 8.06 -8.34
CA GLY A 129 12.97 8.46 -7.86
C GLY A 129 12.05 7.25 -7.69
N PHE A 130 10.94 7.46 -7.02
CA PHE A 130 9.83 6.51 -7.03
C PHE A 130 8.64 7.13 -7.77
N PHE A 131 7.86 6.29 -8.39
CA PHE A 131 6.57 6.66 -8.97
C PHE A 131 5.49 6.46 -7.93
N LEU A 132 4.55 7.39 -7.87
CA LEU A 132 3.33 7.29 -7.08
C LEU A 132 2.16 7.62 -7.99
N ALA A 133 1.20 6.72 -8.04
CA ALA A 133 -0.05 6.88 -8.77
C ALA A 133 -1.22 6.70 -7.82
N TYR A 134 -2.27 7.49 -8.04
CA TYR A 134 -3.58 7.30 -7.44
C TYR A 134 -4.60 7.10 -8.54
N GLY A 135 -5.55 6.22 -8.29
CA GLY A 135 -6.55 5.86 -9.29
C GLY A 135 -7.86 5.40 -8.69
N SER A 136 -8.81 5.17 -9.59
CA SER A 136 -10.10 4.54 -9.29
C SER A 136 -10.20 3.22 -10.07
N TYR A 137 -11.27 2.47 -9.87
CA TYR A 137 -11.54 1.27 -10.64
C TYR A 137 -12.82 1.45 -11.45
N ASP A 138 -12.69 1.38 -12.77
CA ASP A 138 -13.82 1.34 -13.68
C ASP A 138 -14.27 -0.11 -13.86
N LYS A 139 -15.46 -0.42 -13.36
CA LYS A 139 -16.08 -1.74 -13.44
C LYS A 139 -16.48 -2.11 -14.86
N ALA A 140 -16.82 -1.13 -15.72
CA ALA A 140 -17.30 -1.39 -17.07
C ALA A 140 -16.17 -1.91 -17.97
N SER A 141 -14.97 -1.35 -17.82
CA SER A 141 -13.77 -1.73 -18.56
C SER A 141 -12.85 -2.70 -17.80
N ASN A 142 -13.16 -3.02 -16.54
CA ASN A 142 -12.30 -3.81 -15.64
C ASN A 142 -10.87 -3.23 -15.56
N SER A 143 -10.77 -1.90 -15.42
CA SER A 143 -9.48 -1.21 -15.43
C SER A 143 -9.30 -0.28 -14.25
N TYR A 144 -8.08 -0.23 -13.72
CA TYR A 144 -7.66 0.85 -12.84
C TYR A 144 -7.36 2.10 -13.69
N THR A 145 -7.88 3.25 -13.29
CA THR A 145 -7.82 4.52 -14.03
C THR A 145 -7.14 5.61 -13.22
#